data_AF-A0A936INV4-F1
#
_entry.id   AF-A0A936INV4-F1
#
_cell.length_a   1.000
_cell.length_b   1.000
_cell.length_c   1.000
_cell.angle_alpha   90.00
_cell.angle_beta   90.00
_cell.angle_gamma   90.00
#
_symmetry.space_group_name_H-M   'P 1'
#
loop_
_entity.id
_entity.type
_entity.pdbx_description
1 polymer ?
#
loop_
_entity_poly.entity_id
_entity_poly.type
_entity_poly.pdbx_seq_one_letter_code
_entity_poly.pdbx_strand_id
1 'polypeptide(L)'
;MLHQVSVCPFDAVESAIRLAAEMHGATLLPAGRLGDPQTAHALVFPLDIPGSGALLRADPRFSAFLPCRVAAYPIEGHVHLLALAPRQFCRILDRPDLADLVQKLEDRLSDILQTAAAVPESEPAAKKARAFSGIGATEANISMVGTIPQRIDAKGSKVEDMAGTGSHDSQGG
;
A
#
# COMPACT_ATOMS: atom_id res chain seq x y z
N MET A 1 -17.28 -12.25 10.88
CA MET A 1 -16.75 -11.95 9.54
C MET A 1 -17.55 -10.79 8.99
N LEU A 2 -16.87 -9.81 8.42
CA LEU A 2 -17.45 -8.78 7.57
C LEU A 2 -17.27 -9.22 6.12
N HIS A 3 -18.30 -9.05 5.29
CA HIS A 3 -18.28 -9.48 3.90
C HIS A 3 -19.07 -8.48 3.05
N GLN A 4 -18.48 -8.07 1.93
CA GLN A 4 -19.13 -7.29 0.88
C GLN A 4 -18.80 -7.87 -0.50
N VAL A 5 -19.72 -7.68 -1.44
CA VAL A 5 -19.46 -7.94 -2.86
C VAL A 5 -19.18 -6.60 -3.51
N SER A 6 -18.00 -6.44 -4.10
CA SER A 6 -17.59 -5.21 -4.75
C SER A 6 -18.12 -5.16 -6.19
N VAL A 7 -18.57 -3.97 -6.59
CA VAL A 7 -18.90 -3.67 -8.00
C VAL A 7 -17.65 -3.36 -8.83
N CYS A 8 -16.48 -3.19 -8.19
CA CYS A 8 -15.21 -2.97 -8.88
C CYS A 8 -14.68 -4.26 -9.53
N PRO A 9 -14.03 -4.15 -10.70
CA PRO A 9 -13.20 -5.24 -11.20
C PRO A 9 -12.01 -5.48 -10.27
N PHE A 10 -11.45 -6.70 -10.33
CA PHE A 10 -10.38 -7.14 -9.43
C PHE A 10 -9.12 -6.26 -9.53
N ASP A 11 -8.78 -5.80 -10.72
CA ASP A 11 -7.60 -4.95 -10.95
C ASP A 11 -7.76 -3.53 -10.37
N ALA A 12 -9.00 -3.07 -10.17
CA ALA A 12 -9.30 -1.77 -9.56
C ALA A 12 -9.48 -1.82 -8.04
N VAL A 13 -9.52 -3.02 -7.45
CA VAL A 13 -9.91 -3.22 -6.04
C VAL A 13 -8.95 -2.56 -5.06
N GLU A 14 -7.65 -2.54 -5.35
CA GLU A 14 -6.66 -1.89 -4.50
C GLU A 14 -6.91 -0.38 -4.42
N SER A 15 -7.16 0.26 -5.58
CA SER A 15 -7.46 1.69 -5.66
C SER A 15 -8.75 2.03 -4.92
N ALA A 16 -9.78 1.19 -5.04
CA ALA A 16 -11.05 1.36 -4.33
C ALA A 16 -10.88 1.25 -2.81
N ILE A 17 -10.13 0.26 -2.33
CA ILE A 17 -9.83 0.09 -0.90
C ILE A 17 -8.96 1.24 -0.39
N ARG A 18 -7.98 1.71 -1.17
CA ARG A 18 -7.12 2.85 -0.81
C ARG A 18 -7.96 4.11 -0.60
N LEU A 19 -8.80 4.45 -1.58
CA LEU A 19 -9.69 5.61 -1.49
C LEU A 19 -10.64 5.51 -0.29
N ALA A 20 -11.25 4.33 -0.09
CA ALA A 20 -12.14 4.09 1.04
C ALA A 20 -11.39 4.23 2.39
N ALA A 21 -10.18 3.69 2.50
CA ALA A 21 -9.37 3.81 3.71
C ALA A 21 -9.07 5.29 4.02
N GLU A 22 -8.63 6.06 3.02
CA GLU A 22 -8.33 7.49 3.17
C GLU A 22 -9.56 8.30 3.60
N MET A 23 -10.73 8.07 2.96
CA MET A 23 -12.00 8.72 3.34
C MET A 23 -12.38 8.47 4.80
N HIS A 24 -11.99 7.31 5.33
CA HIS A 24 -12.28 6.87 6.69
C HIS A 24 -11.11 7.07 7.66
N GLY A 25 -10.09 7.84 7.26
CA GLY A 25 -8.94 8.17 8.10
C GLY A 25 -8.05 6.98 8.46
N ALA A 26 -8.10 5.90 7.68
CA ALA A 26 -7.21 4.76 7.77
C ALA A 26 -6.13 4.82 6.69
N THR A 27 -5.05 4.05 6.89
CA THR A 27 -3.96 3.95 5.91
C THR A 27 -3.89 2.54 5.35
N LEU A 28 -3.90 2.44 4.01
CA LEU A 28 -3.66 1.18 3.32
C LEU A 28 -2.16 0.88 3.26
N LEU A 29 -1.76 -0.24 3.83
CA LEU A 29 -0.39 -0.77 3.76
C LEU A 29 -0.21 -1.64 2.50
N PRO A 30 1.04 -1.95 2.09
CA PRO A 30 1.29 -2.77 0.92
C PRO A 30 0.54 -4.11 0.94
N ALA A 31 -0.14 -4.42 -0.15
CA ALA A 31 -0.93 -5.64 -0.28
C ALA A 31 -0.04 -6.87 -0.40
N GLY A 32 -0.42 -7.96 0.27
CA GLY A 32 0.11 -9.29 0.03
C GLY A 32 -0.64 -9.97 -1.10
N ARG A 33 0.05 -10.68 -1.97
CA ARG A 33 -0.55 -11.56 -2.98
C ARG A 33 -0.54 -12.99 -2.45
N LEU A 34 -1.68 -13.67 -2.49
CA LEU A 34 -1.80 -15.08 -2.13
C LEU A 34 -2.17 -15.88 -3.38
N GLY A 35 -1.43 -16.96 -3.63
CA GLY A 35 -1.54 -17.81 -4.82
C GLY A 35 -0.25 -17.84 -5.64
N ASP A 36 -0.30 -18.49 -6.80
CA ASP A 36 0.82 -18.51 -7.75
C ASP A 36 1.02 -17.11 -8.37
N PRO A 37 2.26 -16.64 -8.63
CA PRO A 37 2.51 -15.39 -9.34
C PRO A 37 1.74 -15.23 -10.67
N GLN A 38 1.45 -16.33 -11.35
CA GLN A 38 0.72 -16.35 -12.62
C GLN A 38 -0.80 -16.36 -12.43
N THR A 39 -1.29 -16.74 -11.25
CA THR A 39 -2.73 -16.92 -11.02
C THR A 39 -3.29 -16.13 -9.84
N ALA A 40 -2.48 -15.35 -9.11
CA ALA A 40 -2.81 -14.68 -7.84
C ALA A 40 -4.31 -14.36 -7.69
N HIS A 41 -5.03 -15.29 -7.05
CA HIS A 41 -6.48 -15.24 -6.96
C HIS A 41 -6.94 -14.41 -5.76
N ALA A 42 -6.02 -13.98 -4.89
CA ALA A 42 -6.38 -13.17 -3.74
C ALA A 42 -5.34 -12.10 -3.43
N LEU A 43 -5.83 -10.93 -3.08
CA LEU A 43 -5.07 -9.83 -2.51
C LEU A 43 -5.48 -9.67 -1.05
N VAL A 44 -4.49 -9.46 -0.19
CA VAL A 44 -4.72 -9.18 1.24
C VAL A 44 -4.15 -7.82 1.56
N PHE A 45 -5.04 -6.92 1.97
CA PHE A 45 -4.80 -5.52 2.21
C PHE A 45 -4.76 -5.26 3.72
N PRO A 46 -3.58 -5.01 4.30
CA PRO A 46 -3.48 -4.59 5.69
C PRO A 46 -3.89 -3.11 5.81
N LEU A 47 -4.74 -2.79 6.78
CA LEU A 47 -5.27 -1.46 7.07
C LEU A 47 -4.82 -1.03 8.46
N ASP A 48 -4.03 0.04 8.53
CA ASP A 48 -3.78 0.74 9.77
C ASP A 48 -4.96 1.67 10.08
N ILE A 49 -5.83 1.22 10.97
CA ILE A 49 -7.03 1.94 11.39
C ILE A 49 -6.76 2.60 12.74
N PRO A 50 -7.10 3.90 12.93
CA PRO A 50 -6.97 4.58 14.20
C PRO A 50 -7.59 3.80 15.35
N GLY A 51 -6.85 3.68 16.46
CA GLY A 51 -7.24 2.88 17.63
C GLY A 51 -6.57 1.51 17.71
N SER A 52 -6.03 0.98 16.61
CA SER A 52 -5.29 -0.30 16.60
C SER A 52 -4.13 -0.33 17.60
N GLY A 53 -3.36 0.77 17.69
CA GLY A 53 -2.27 0.89 18.66
C GLY A 53 -2.72 0.89 20.13
N ALA A 54 -3.95 1.32 20.43
CA ALA A 54 -4.48 1.25 21.79
C ALA A 54 -4.80 -0.19 22.20
N LEU A 55 -5.29 -1.02 21.27
CA LEU A 55 -5.50 -2.45 21.50
C LEU A 55 -4.17 -3.17 21.75
N LEU A 56 -3.14 -2.90 20.94
CA LEU A 56 -1.80 -3.47 21.16
C LEU A 56 -1.20 -3.11 22.52
N ARG A 57 -1.43 -1.88 23.01
CA ARG A 57 -1.01 -1.46 24.35
C ARG A 57 -1.80 -2.15 25.46
N ALA A 58 -3.08 -2.41 25.25
CA ALA A 58 -3.95 -3.06 26.23
C ALA A 58 -3.70 -4.59 26.31
N ASP A 59 -3.31 -5.22 25.21
CA ASP A 59 -2.89 -6.62 25.14
C ASP A 59 -1.98 -6.87 23.92
N PRO A 60 -0.69 -7.22 24.11
CA PRO A 60 0.21 -7.48 22.98
C PRO A 60 -0.26 -8.63 22.07
N ARG A 61 -1.12 -9.53 22.57
CA ARG A 61 -1.69 -10.63 21.78
C ARG A 61 -2.57 -10.16 20.62
N PHE A 62 -3.06 -8.90 20.64
CA PHE A 62 -3.73 -8.31 19.46
C PHE A 62 -2.83 -8.22 18.23
N SER A 63 -1.50 -8.32 18.37
CA SER A 63 -0.56 -8.38 17.24
C SER A 63 -0.83 -9.52 16.26
N ALA A 64 -1.47 -10.60 16.70
CA ALA A 64 -1.90 -11.70 15.81
C ALA A 64 -2.99 -11.27 14.82
N PHE A 65 -3.79 -10.26 15.16
CA PHE A 65 -4.93 -9.80 14.36
C PHE A 65 -4.72 -8.45 13.70
N LEU A 66 -3.77 -7.65 14.21
CA LEU A 66 -3.47 -6.30 13.75
C LEU A 66 -2.24 -6.27 12.81
N PRO A 67 -2.17 -5.30 11.88
CA PRO A 67 -3.27 -4.42 11.46
C PRO A 67 -4.45 -5.24 10.91
N CYS A 68 -5.66 -4.66 10.90
CA CYS A 68 -6.82 -5.32 10.30
C CYS A 68 -6.53 -5.65 8.84
N ARG A 69 -7.06 -6.76 8.32
CA ARG A 69 -6.80 -7.20 6.95
C ARG A 69 -8.10 -7.39 6.19
N VAL A 70 -8.12 -6.90 4.95
CA VAL A 70 -9.20 -7.14 3.99
C VAL A 70 -8.66 -8.06 2.91
N ALA A 71 -9.28 -9.21 2.72
CA ALA A 71 -9.02 -10.08 1.58
C ALA A 71 -9.96 -9.69 0.43
N ALA A 72 -9.42 -9.51 -0.78
CA ALA A 72 -10.19 -9.45 -2.00
C ALA A 72 -9.89 -10.69 -2.84
N TYR A 73 -10.92 -11.36 -3.36
CA TYR A 73 -10.75 -12.49 -4.26
C TYR A 73 -11.92 -12.60 -5.25
N PRO A 74 -11.68 -12.98 -6.52
CA PRO A 74 -12.73 -13.14 -7.50
C PRO A 74 -13.38 -14.53 -7.36
N ILE A 75 -14.71 -14.56 -7.29
CA ILE A 75 -15.54 -15.78 -7.35
C ILE A 75 -16.64 -15.53 -8.39
N GLU A 76 -16.80 -16.45 -9.34
CA GLU A 76 -17.93 -16.41 -10.30
C GLU A 76 -18.13 -15.06 -11.02
N GLY A 77 -17.03 -14.34 -11.30
CA GLY A 77 -17.06 -13.03 -11.96
C GLY A 77 -17.32 -11.84 -11.03
N HIS A 78 -17.47 -12.05 -9.73
CA HIS A 78 -17.63 -11.01 -8.71
C HIS A 78 -16.40 -10.93 -7.82
N VAL A 79 -16.06 -9.73 -7.34
CA VAL A 79 -14.98 -9.54 -6.37
C VAL A 79 -15.56 -9.52 -4.96
N HIS A 80 -15.11 -10.44 -4.12
CA HIS A 80 -15.55 -10.55 -2.73
C HIS A 80 -14.53 -9.88 -1.80
N LEU A 81 -14.99 -8.97 -0.95
CA LEU A 81 -14.19 -8.30 0.09
C LEU A 81 -14.55 -8.87 1.46
N LEU A 82 -13.57 -9.43 2.17
CA LEU A 82 -13.79 -10.05 3.47
C LEU A 82 -12.78 -9.59 4.51
N ALA A 83 -13.26 -9.44 5.74
CA ALA A 83 -12.39 -9.16 6.88
C ALA A 83 -12.87 -9.92 8.13
N LEU A 84 -11.92 -10.29 8.99
CA LEU A 84 -12.25 -10.80 10.31
C LEU A 84 -12.88 -9.66 11.12
N ALA A 85 -14.04 -9.89 11.72
CA ALA A 85 -14.74 -8.85 12.48
C ALA A 85 -13.98 -8.59 13.79
N PRO A 86 -13.52 -7.36 14.10
CA PRO A 86 -12.72 -7.09 15.28
C PRO A 86 -13.33 -7.59 16.58
N ARG A 87 -14.67 -7.61 16.74
CA ARG A 87 -15.34 -8.19 17.92
C ARG A 87 -14.95 -9.65 18.20
N GLN A 88 -14.49 -10.38 17.19
CA GLN A 88 -14.01 -11.75 17.34
C GLN A 88 -12.66 -11.80 18.07
N PHE A 89 -11.85 -10.74 18.02
CA PHE A 89 -10.56 -10.68 18.71
C PHE A 89 -10.77 -10.77 20.23
N CYS A 90 -11.71 -10.00 20.79
CA CYS A 90 -12.06 -10.04 22.21
C CYS A 90 -12.54 -11.42 22.64
N ARG A 91 -13.30 -12.12 21.80
CA ARG A 91 -13.77 -13.49 22.10
C ARG A 91 -12.62 -14.49 22.11
N ILE A 92 -11.67 -14.37 21.17
CA ILE A 92 -10.52 -15.28 21.07
C ILE A 92 -9.50 -15.03 22.19
N LEU A 93 -9.29 -13.77 22.57
CA LEU A 93 -8.31 -13.37 23.58
C LEU A 93 -8.86 -13.35 25.01
N ASP A 94 -10.16 -13.61 25.18
CA ASP A 94 -10.90 -13.50 26.44
C ASP A 94 -10.76 -12.09 27.07
N ARG A 95 -11.08 -11.06 26.28
CA ARG A 95 -10.97 -9.63 26.65
C ARG A 95 -12.28 -8.87 26.42
N PRO A 96 -13.38 -9.22 27.11
CA PRO A 96 -14.66 -8.52 26.96
C PRO A 96 -14.62 -7.06 27.43
N ASP A 97 -13.68 -6.72 28.32
CA ASP A 97 -13.44 -5.37 28.82
C ASP A 97 -13.02 -4.37 27.72
N LEU A 98 -12.54 -4.86 26.58
CA LEU A 98 -12.11 -4.03 25.44
C LEU A 98 -13.19 -3.91 24.35
N ALA A 99 -14.42 -4.37 24.60
CA ALA A 99 -15.48 -4.42 23.60
C ALA A 99 -15.75 -3.06 22.92
N ASP A 100 -15.82 -1.96 23.68
CA ASP A 100 -16.11 -0.63 23.13
C ASP A 100 -15.00 -0.13 22.18
N LEU A 101 -13.74 -0.41 22.51
CA LEU A 101 -12.60 -0.01 21.68
C LEU A 101 -12.59 -0.82 20.38
N VAL A 102 -12.89 -2.11 20.48
CA VAL A 102 -12.97 -3.01 19.33
C VAL A 102 -14.20 -2.72 18.47
N GLN A 103 -15.33 -2.31 19.05
CA GLN A 103 -16.53 -1.94 18.31
C GLN A 103 -16.25 -0.74 17.38
N LYS A 104 -15.58 0.30 17.89
CA LYS A 104 -15.19 1.47 17.06
C LYS A 104 -14.29 1.06 15.89
N LEU A 105 -13.39 0.11 16.10
CA LEU A 105 -12.52 -0.44 15.06
C LEU A 105 -13.32 -1.24 14.03
N GLU A 106 -14.31 -2.02 14.48
CA GLU A 106 -15.22 -2.79 13.62
C GLU A 106 -16.12 -1.90 12.76
N ASP A 107 -16.73 -0.88 13.36
CA ASP A 107 -17.58 0.08 12.66
C ASP A 107 -16.78 0.73 11.52
N ARG A 108 -15.56 1.20 11.82
CA ARG A 108 -14.68 1.80 10.81
C ARG A 108 -14.29 0.84 9.69
N LEU A 109 -13.93 -0.40 10.04
CA LEU A 109 -13.59 -1.41 9.06
C LEU A 109 -14.80 -1.76 8.18
N SER A 110 -16.00 -1.83 8.76
CA SER A 110 -17.25 -2.04 8.04
C SER A 110 -17.53 -0.90 7.07
N ASP A 111 -17.39 0.35 7.50
CA ASP A 111 -17.58 1.52 6.65
C ASP A 111 -16.59 1.55 5.46
N ILE A 112 -15.33 1.18 5.71
CA ILE A 112 -14.31 1.02 4.65
C ILE A 112 -14.72 -0.07 3.66
N LEU A 113 -15.13 -1.25 4.14
CA LEU A 113 -15.56 -2.36 3.27
C LEU A 113 -16.77 -1.96 2.41
N GLN A 114 -17.78 -1.32 3.01
CA GLN A 114 -18.97 -0.87 2.31
C GLN A 114 -18.64 0.19 1.26
N THR A 115 -17.79 1.16 1.61
CA THR A 115 -17.35 2.21 0.69
C THR A 115 -16.56 1.60 -0.47
N ALA A 116 -15.55 0.77 -0.18
CA ALA A 116 -14.74 0.12 -1.20
C ALA A 116 -15.55 -0.81 -2.12
N ALA A 117 -16.61 -1.43 -1.61
CA ALA A 117 -17.50 -2.26 -2.41
C ALA A 117 -18.39 -1.44 -3.36
N ALA A 118 -18.70 -0.19 -3.02
CA ALA A 118 -19.62 0.67 -3.75
C ALA A 118 -18.96 1.70 -4.67
N VAL A 119 -17.65 1.95 -4.53
CA VAL A 119 -16.90 2.83 -5.44
C VAL A 119 -17.00 2.23 -6.85
N PRO A 120 -17.60 2.92 -7.83
CA PRO A 120 -17.56 2.46 -9.21
C PRO A 120 -16.14 2.65 -9.76
N GLU A 121 -15.81 1.91 -10.82
CA GLU A 121 -14.58 2.08 -11.59
C GLU A 121 -14.44 3.56 -11.98
N SER A 122 -13.65 4.30 -11.20
CA SER A 122 -13.27 5.65 -11.58
C SER A 122 -12.26 5.45 -12.69
N GLU A 123 -12.56 5.99 -13.88
CA GLU A 123 -11.65 6.00 -15.02
C GLU A 123 -10.20 6.19 -14.54
N PRO A 124 -9.21 5.53 -15.18
CA PRO A 124 -7.82 5.68 -14.79
C PRO A 124 -7.54 7.16 -14.68
N ALA A 125 -6.83 7.56 -13.61
CA ALA A 125 -6.42 8.94 -13.36
C ALA A 125 -5.42 9.45 -14.41
N ALA A 126 -5.74 9.34 -15.69
CA ALA A 126 -5.10 9.95 -16.84
C ALA A 126 -5.82 11.27 -17.16
N LYS A 127 -5.97 12.16 -16.17
CA LYS A 127 -6.32 13.59 -16.36
C LYS A 127 -6.15 14.43 -15.07
N LYS A 128 -5.02 14.26 -14.37
CA LYS A 128 -4.40 15.34 -13.57
C LYS A 128 -2.89 15.49 -13.87
N ALA A 129 -2.45 15.06 -15.05
CA ALA A 129 -1.13 15.36 -15.59
C ALA A 129 -1.19 16.55 -16.58
N ARG A 130 -1.46 17.76 -16.05
CA ARG A 130 -1.21 19.11 -16.61
C ARG A 130 -1.99 20.07 -15.71
N ALA A 131 -1.38 20.81 -14.79
CA ALA A 131 -0.24 21.68 -15.01
C ALA A 131 0.78 21.62 -13.86
N PHE A 132 1.93 21.00 -14.12
CA PHE A 132 3.21 21.40 -13.54
C PHE A 132 4.29 21.38 -14.64
N SER A 133 3.97 21.98 -15.79
CA SER A 133 5.02 22.48 -16.68
C SER A 133 5.51 23.83 -16.11
N GLY A 134 6.21 23.77 -14.97
CA GLY A 134 6.63 24.98 -14.27
C GLY A 134 7.31 24.79 -12.92
N ILE A 135 7.63 23.57 -12.48
CA ILE A 135 8.52 23.36 -11.33
C ILE A 135 9.72 22.58 -11.82
N GLY A 136 10.78 23.33 -12.15
CA GLY A 136 12.11 22.76 -12.17
C GLY A 136 12.42 22.13 -10.81
N ALA A 137 13.20 21.06 -10.80
CA ALA A 137 13.73 20.50 -9.59
C ALA A 137 14.52 21.59 -8.85
N THR A 138 13.92 22.21 -7.84
CA THR A 138 14.65 23.05 -6.92
C THR A 138 15.42 22.11 -5.99
N GLU A 139 16.68 22.45 -5.74
CA GLU A 139 17.65 21.69 -4.92
C GLU A 139 17.13 21.38 -3.49
N ALA A 140 16.01 21.98 -3.09
CA ALA A 140 15.36 21.82 -1.80
C ALA A 140 14.61 20.48 -1.60
N ASN A 141 14.39 19.68 -2.65
CA ASN A 141 13.65 18.41 -2.55
C ASN A 141 14.54 17.15 -2.48
N ILE A 142 15.76 17.26 -1.92
CA ILE A 142 16.63 16.11 -1.67
C ILE A 142 16.50 15.66 -0.21
N SER A 143 16.01 14.43 0.00
CA SER A 143 16.15 13.75 1.29
C SER A 143 17.56 13.14 1.38
N MET A 144 18.40 13.65 2.29
CA MET A 144 19.78 13.16 2.50
C MET A 144 19.86 11.86 3.32
N VAL A 145 18.73 11.31 3.76
CA VAL A 145 18.71 10.08 4.56
C VAL A 145 18.91 8.88 3.63
N GLY A 146 20.16 8.42 3.52
CA GLY A 146 20.53 7.22 2.79
C GLY A 146 21.00 7.45 1.35
N THR A 147 21.39 8.67 0.97
CA THR A 147 22.06 8.88 -0.31
C THR A 147 23.36 8.09 -0.32
N ILE A 148 23.44 7.07 -1.17
CA ILE A 148 24.66 6.29 -1.37
C ILE A 148 25.67 7.25 -2.01
N PRO A 149 26.82 7.55 -1.35
CA PRO A 149 27.83 8.38 -1.98
C PRO A 149 28.31 7.69 -3.25
N GLN A 150 28.48 8.45 -4.33
CA GLN A 150 29.18 7.92 -5.49
C GLN A 150 30.55 7.42 -5.00
N ARG A 151 30.84 6.14 -5.28
CA ARG A 151 32.18 5.58 -5.11
C ARG A 151 33.09 6.21 -6.17
N ILE A 152 33.51 7.43 -5.92
CA ILE A 152 34.62 8.04 -6.63
C ILE A 152 35.85 7.37 -6.04
N ASP A 153 36.62 6.68 -6.88
CA ASP A 153 37.98 6.31 -6.48
C ASP A 153 38.73 7.59 -6.06
N ALA A 154 39.71 7.50 -5.19
CA ALA A 154 40.48 8.67 -4.76
C ALA A 154 41.31 9.32 -5.88
N LYS A 155 41.07 8.94 -7.15
CA LYS A 155 41.76 9.40 -8.35
C LYS A 155 40.85 10.13 -9.34
N GLY A 156 39.55 10.28 -9.07
CA GLY A 156 38.66 11.09 -9.89
C GLY A 156 38.60 10.64 -11.34
N SER A 157 38.65 9.32 -11.59
CA SER A 157 38.48 8.81 -12.96
C SER A 157 36.99 8.61 -13.24
N LYS A 158 36.48 9.32 -14.25
CA LYS A 158 35.14 9.03 -14.77
C LYS A 158 35.21 7.70 -15.51
N VAL A 159 34.23 6.82 -15.28
CA VAL A 159 34.14 5.52 -15.99
C VAL A 159 34.10 5.68 -17.51
N GLU A 160 33.61 6.82 -18.01
CA GLU A 160 33.62 7.21 -19.43
C GLU A 160 35.02 7.58 -19.98
N ASP A 161 35.99 7.94 -19.14
CA ASP A 161 37.38 8.24 -19.56
C ASP A 161 38.25 6.98 -19.72
N MET A 162 37.78 5.80 -19.28
CA MET A 162 38.51 4.53 -19.43
C MET A 162 38.29 3.82 -20.77
N ALA A 163 37.51 4.39 -21.69
CA ALA A 163 37.29 3.83 -23.02
C ALA A 163 38.16 4.46 -24.14
N GLY A 164 39.23 5.17 -23.76
CA GLY A 164 40.16 5.81 -24.69
C GLY A 164 41.56 5.18 -24.70
N THR A 165 41.70 3.92 -25.12
CA THR A 165 43.02 3.40 -25.50
C THR A 165 43.32 3.83 -26.93
N GLY A 166 44.14 4.88 -27.05
CA GLY A 166 44.49 5.47 -28.33
C GLY A 166 45.27 4.55 -29.27
N SER A 167 45.12 4.85 -30.55
CA SER A 167 46.24 4.95 -31.47
C SER A 167 46.15 6.33 -32.11
N HIS A 168 46.87 7.28 -31.53
CA HIS A 168 47.29 8.45 -32.28
C HIS A 168 48.32 7.95 -33.29
N ASP A 169 47.93 7.88 -34.56
CA ASP A 169 48.88 7.99 -35.66
C ASP A 169 48.45 9.16 -36.54
N SER A 170 49.32 10.17 -36.57
CA SER A 170 49.20 11.38 -37.38
C SER A 170 49.50 11.08 -38.85
N GLN A 171 48.77 11.68 -39.81
CA GLN A 171 49.33 12.62 -40.80
C GLN A 171 48.30 13.08 -41.85
N GLY A 172 48.22 14.40 -42.05
CA GLY A 172 48.23 15.01 -43.38
C GLY A 172 46.89 15.28 -44.06
N GLY A 173 46.68 16.56 -44.44
CA GLY A 173 45.68 16.99 -45.42
C GLY A 173 44.86 18.17 -44.97
#